data_AF-A0A2W5MVU4-F1
#
_entry.id   AF-A0A2W5MVU4-F1
#
_cell.length_a   1.000
_cell.length_b   1.000
_cell.length_c   1.000
_cell.angle_alpha   90.00
_cell.angle_beta   90.00
_cell.angle_gamma   90.00
#
_symmetry.space_group_name_H-M   'P 1'
#
loop_
_entity.id
_entity.type
_entity.pdbx_description
1 polymer ?
#
loop_
_entity_poly.entity_id
_entity_poly.type
_entity_poly.pdbx_seq_one_letter_code
_entity_poly.pdbx_strand_id
1 'polypeptide(L)'
;NIVVIPRYQGQVISNDVMSSVMAYFLFFFLTLGVGTVALVLIGLDPVTAISGAAATLTNVGPGLGPIIGPAGNFSTLPDTAIWVMSFLMLVGRLELMAVYVLLIPSFWRS
;
A
#
# COMPACT_ATOMS: atom_id res chain seq x y z
N ASN A 1 31.12 18.20 -9.20
CA ASN A 1 30.27 17.35 -8.35
C ASN A 1 29.50 18.24 -7.40
N ILE A 2 28.20 18.47 -7.62
CA ILE A 2 27.39 19.34 -6.73
C ILE A 2 26.80 18.43 -5.66
N VAL A 3 27.24 18.59 -4.41
CA VAL A 3 26.62 17.91 -3.27
C VAL A 3 25.36 18.70 -2.93
N VAL A 4 24.22 18.27 -3.46
CA VAL A 4 22.92 18.86 -3.13
C VAL A 4 22.48 18.26 -1.80
N ILE A 5 22.52 19.06 -0.74
CA ILE A 5 22.04 18.66 0.58
C ILE A 5 20.52 18.88 0.59
N PRO A 6 19.70 17.83 0.68
CA PRO A 6 18.25 17.99 0.72
C PRO A 6 17.85 18.75 1.99
N ARG A 7 17.06 19.81 1.83
CA ARG A 7 16.54 20.64 2.92
C ARG A 7 15.02 20.62 2.89
N TYR A 8 14.41 20.46 4.07
CA TYR A 8 12.96 20.61 4.25
C TYR A 8 12.72 21.72 5.28
N GLN A 9 11.95 22.75 4.90
CA GLN A 9 11.69 23.94 5.74
C GLN A 9 12.96 24.58 6.35
N GLY A 10 14.07 24.59 5.61
CA GLY A 10 15.33 25.16 6.06
C GLY A 10 16.19 24.26 6.94
N GLN A 11 15.68 23.10 7.38
CA GLN A 11 16.47 22.10 8.10
C GLN A 11 17.11 21.08 7.14
N VAL A 12 18.32 20.65 7.46
CA VAL A 12 19.02 19.60 6.72
C VAL A 12 18.35 18.27 7.02
N ILE A 13 17.89 17.58 5.96
CA ILE A 13 17.35 16.23 6.09
C ILE A 13 18.52 15.28 6.36
N SER A 14 18.50 14.56 7.48
CA SER A 14 19.51 13.55 7.77
C SER A 14 19.39 12.36 6.82
N ASN A 15 20.49 11.65 6.59
CA ASN A 15 20.49 10.44 5.76
C ASN A 15 19.53 9.36 6.31
N ASP A 16 19.29 9.33 7.63
CA ASP A 16 18.35 8.40 8.27
C ASP A 16 16.90 8.64 7.83
N VAL A 17 16.49 9.91 7.71
CA VAL A 17 15.16 10.28 7.21
C VAL A 17 15.01 9.87 5.75
N MET A 18 16.03 10.12 4.93
CA MET A 18 16.03 9.71 3.52
C MET A 18 15.89 8.18 3.40
N SER A 19 16.65 7.43 4.20
CA SER A 19 16.59 5.96 4.23
C SER A 19 15.19 5.46 4.63
N SER A 20 14.58 6.08 5.64
CA SER A 20 13.24 5.76 6.12
C SER A 20 12.16 5.98 5.05
N VAL A 21 12.25 7.10 4.32
CA VAL A 21 11.34 7.39 3.19
C VAL A 21 11.50 6.37 2.07
N MET A 22 12.74 6.02 1.71
CA MET A 22 12.99 5.01 0.68
C MET A 22 12.45 3.62 1.09
N ALA A 23 12.64 3.23 2.35
CA ALA A 23 12.09 1.99 2.89
C ALA A 23 10.55 2.00 2.83
N TYR A 24 9.91 3.12 3.19
CA TYR A 24 8.47 3.28 3.08
C TYR A 24 7.98 3.06 1.64
N PHE A 25 8.61 3.69 0.65
CA PHE A 25 8.25 3.49 -0.77
C PHE A 25 8.40 2.04 -1.21
N LEU A 26 9.50 1.37 -0.81
CA LEU A 26 9.72 -0.04 -1.12
C LEU A 26 8.59 -0.91 -0.56
N PHE A 27 8.27 -0.75 0.72
CA PHE A 27 7.19 -1.51 1.37
C PHE A 27 5.81 -1.20 0.78
N PHE A 28 5.56 0.06 0.40
CA PHE A 28 4.33 0.44 -0.27
C PHE A 28 4.16 -0.32 -1.59
N PHE A 29 5.16 -0.26 -2.49
CA PHE A 29 5.08 -0.93 -3.79
C PHE A 29 5.11 -2.45 -3.68
N LEU A 30 5.83 -3.00 -2.70
CA LEU A 30 5.82 -4.44 -2.41
C LEU A 30 4.43 -4.89 -1.97
N THR A 31 3.80 -4.18 -1.04
CA THR A 31 2.45 -4.50 -0.55
C THR A 31 1.42 -4.39 -1.67
N LEU A 32 1.52 -3.33 -2.49
CA LEU A 32 0.67 -3.14 -3.66
C LEU A 32 0.83 -4.27 -4.67
N GLY A 33 2.07 -4.66 -4.98
CA GLY A 33 2.38 -5.73 -5.92
C GLY A 33 1.87 -7.09 -5.43
N VAL A 34 2.12 -7.43 -4.16
CA VAL A 34 1.65 -8.68 -3.55
C VAL A 34 0.12 -8.72 -3.51
N GLY A 35 -0.53 -7.63 -3.08
CA GLY A 35 -2.00 -7.52 -3.06
C GLY A 35 -2.61 -7.66 -4.44
N THR A 36 -2.01 -7.01 -5.44
CA THR A 36 -2.42 -7.15 -6.85
C THR A 36 -2.34 -8.60 -7.32
N VAL A 37 -1.19 -9.25 -7.12
CA VAL A 37 -0.99 -10.65 -7.56
C VAL A 37 -1.98 -11.57 -6.87
N ALA A 38 -2.22 -11.40 -5.57
CA ALA A 38 -3.21 -12.18 -4.83
C ALA A 38 -4.62 -12.04 -5.43
N LEU A 39 -5.03 -10.82 -5.80
CA LEU A 39 -6.34 -10.57 -6.41
C LEU A 39 -6.46 -11.15 -7.83
N VAL A 40 -5.40 -11.08 -8.64
CA VAL A 40 -5.36 -11.73 -9.96
C VAL A 40 -5.48 -13.25 -9.81
N LEU A 41 -4.80 -13.84 -8.82
CA LEU A 41 -4.89 -15.29 -8.55
C LEU A 41 -6.29 -15.73 -8.09
N ILE A 42 -7.06 -14.83 -7.48
CA ILE A 42 -8.48 -15.05 -7.13
C ILE A 42 -9.40 -14.99 -8.36
N GLY A 43 -8.88 -14.52 -9.50
CA GLY A 43 -9.60 -14.47 -10.78
C GLY A 43 -10.12 -13.09 -11.15
N LEU A 44 -9.68 -12.02 -10.47
CA LEU A 44 -9.99 -10.66 -10.91
C LEU A 44 -9.18 -10.32 -12.17
N ASP A 45 -9.78 -9.53 -13.06
CA ASP A 45 -9.05 -8.99 -14.20
C ASP A 45 -7.92 -8.05 -13.71
N PRO A 46 -6.79 -7.94 -14.43
CA PRO A 46 -5.63 -7.18 -13.97
C PRO A 46 -5.93 -5.71 -13.67
N VAL A 47 -6.87 -5.08 -14.39
CA VAL A 47 -7.23 -3.67 -14.19
C VAL A 47 -7.98 -3.51 -12.87
N THR A 48 -8.99 -4.34 -12.60
CA THR A 48 -9.71 -4.38 -11.33
C THR A 48 -8.79 -4.76 -10.18
N ALA A 49 -7.87 -5.72 -10.37
CA ALA A 49 -6.94 -6.16 -9.33
C ALA A 49 -5.94 -5.07 -8.93
N ILE A 50 -5.24 -4.44 -9.89
CA ILE A 50 -4.27 -3.37 -9.62
C ILE A 50 -4.98 -2.16 -9.01
N SER A 51 -6.07 -1.71 -9.63
CA SER A 51 -6.77 -0.51 -9.19
C SER A 51 -7.50 -0.72 -7.86
N GLY A 52 -8.06 -1.91 -7.62
CA GLY A 52 -8.68 -2.29 -6.36
C GLY A 52 -7.67 -2.40 -5.22
N ALA A 53 -6.52 -3.03 -5.47
CA ALA A 53 -5.41 -3.07 -4.50
C ALA A 53 -4.90 -1.65 -4.18
N ALA A 54 -4.72 -0.80 -5.19
CA ALA A 54 -4.30 0.58 -4.99
C ALA A 54 -5.34 1.40 -4.22
N ALA A 55 -6.62 1.31 -4.60
CA ALA A 55 -7.71 2.06 -3.97
C ALA A 55 -7.92 1.66 -2.51
N THR A 56 -7.77 0.38 -2.18
CA THR A 56 -7.89 -0.14 -0.82
C THR A 56 -6.65 0.18 0.01
N LEU A 57 -5.44 -0.05 -0.52
CA LEU A 57 -4.19 0.29 0.17
C LEU A 57 -4.05 1.79 0.46
N THR A 58 -4.54 2.64 -0.43
CA THR A 58 -4.53 4.11 -0.24
C THR A 58 -5.79 4.65 0.44
N ASN A 59 -6.76 3.78 0.76
CA ASN A 59 -8.06 4.14 1.33
C ASN A 59 -8.81 5.23 0.54
N VAL A 60 -8.66 5.24 -0.80
CA VAL A 60 -9.36 6.19 -1.69
C VAL A 60 -10.82 5.76 -1.88
N GLY A 61 -11.08 4.45 -1.99
CA GLY A 61 -12.43 3.90 -2.17
C GLY A 61 -12.65 3.34 -3.59
N PRO A 62 -13.00 4.15 -4.59
CA PRO A 62 -13.28 3.66 -5.94
C PRO A 62 -12.00 3.21 -6.67
N GLY A 63 -12.09 2.07 -7.34
CA GLY A 63 -11.06 1.56 -8.26
C GLY A 63 -11.34 1.96 -9.71
N LEU A 64 -10.83 1.17 -10.64
CA LEU A 64 -11.05 1.31 -12.07
C LEU A 64 -11.76 0.08 -12.63
N GLY A 65 -12.36 0.23 -13.80
CA GLY A 65 -13.09 -0.84 -14.48
C GLY A 65 -14.61 -0.81 -14.24
N PRO A 66 -15.34 -1.74 -14.85
CA PRO A 66 -16.81 -1.73 -14.84
C PRO A 66 -17.41 -2.12 -13.49
N ILE A 67 -16.67 -2.90 -12.67
CA ILE A 67 -17.18 -3.47 -11.43
C ILE A 67 -16.93 -2.55 -10.23
N ILE A 68 -15.69 -2.10 -10.03
CA ILE A 68 -15.27 -1.29 -8.88
C ILE A 68 -15.00 0.18 -9.23
N GLY A 69 -15.37 0.61 -10.44
CA GLY A 69 -15.23 2.00 -10.89
C GLY A 69 -16.15 2.97 -10.14
N PRO A 70 -16.15 4.27 -10.51
CA PRO A 70 -16.90 5.32 -9.81
C PRO A 70 -18.42 5.09 -9.72
N ALA A 71 -18.99 4.34 -10.67
CA ALA A 71 -20.41 3.97 -10.70
C ALA A 71 -20.67 2.54 -10.21
N GLY A 72 -19.62 1.81 -9.83
CA GLY A 72 -19.66 0.42 -9.39
C GLY A 72 -19.53 0.28 -7.87
N ASN A 73 -19.41 -0.96 -7.40
CA ASN A 73 -19.19 -1.28 -5.99
C ASN A 73 -18.54 -2.66 -5.81
N PHE A 74 -18.07 -2.94 -4.60
CA PHE A 74 -17.36 -4.17 -4.28
C PHE A 74 -18.25 -5.40 -4.03
N SER A 75 -19.58 -5.25 -4.02
CA SER A 75 -20.51 -6.32 -3.59
C SER A 75 -20.58 -7.52 -4.55
N THR A 76 -20.14 -7.33 -5.79
CA THR A 76 -20.16 -8.37 -6.83
C THR A 76 -18.83 -9.11 -6.94
N LEU A 77 -17.83 -8.75 -6.13
CA LEU A 77 -16.55 -9.45 -6.08
C LEU A 77 -16.66 -10.73 -5.25
N PRO A 78 -15.79 -11.73 -5.51
CA PRO A 78 -15.68 -12.91 -4.66
C PRO A 78 -15.35 -12.55 -3.20
N ASP A 79 -15.92 -13.28 -2.25
CA ASP A 79 -15.68 -13.05 -0.81
C ASP A 79 -14.19 -13.08 -0.45
N THR A 80 -13.42 -13.96 -1.09
CA THR A 80 -11.97 -14.04 -0.90
C THR A 80 -11.25 -12.75 -1.33
N ALA A 81 -11.71 -12.08 -2.40
CA ALA A 81 -11.16 -10.81 -2.83
C ALA A 81 -11.51 -9.69 -1.84
N ILE A 82 -12.72 -9.71 -1.27
CA ILE A 82 -13.12 -8.75 -0.24
C ILE A 82 -12.24 -8.88 1.01
N TRP A 83 -11.90 -10.11 1.43
CA TRP A 83 -10.97 -10.31 2.56
C TRP A 83 -9.57 -9.75 2.28
N VAL A 84 -9.01 -10.00 1.10
CA VAL A 84 -7.70 -9.45 0.71
C VAL A 84 -7.73 -7.92 0.68
N MET A 85 -8.75 -7.34 0.05
CA MET A 85 -8.93 -5.88 -0.01
C MET A 85 -9.16 -5.25 1.37
N SER A 86 -9.90 -5.93 2.26
CA SER A 86 -10.11 -5.48 3.64
C SER A 86 -8.80 -5.44 4.42
N PHE A 87 -7.95 -6.46 4.24
CA PHE A 87 -6.61 -6.46 4.82
C PHE A 87 -5.76 -5.31 4.27
N LEU A 88 -5.79 -5.07 2.96
CA LEU A 88 -5.08 -3.93 2.34
C LEU A 88 -5.56 -2.57 2.88
N MET A 89 -6.86 -2.39 3.10
CA MET A 89 -7.39 -1.18 3.76
C MET A 89 -6.85 -1.00 5.17
N LEU A 90 -6.83 -2.07 5.98
CA LEU A 90 -6.28 -2.01 7.34
C LEU A 90 -4.80 -1.63 7.32
N VAL A 91 -4.01 -2.25 6.44
CA VAL A 91 -2.60 -1.93 6.26
C VAL A 91 -2.40 -0.48 5.84
N GLY A 92 -3.21 0.00 4.91
CA GLY A 92 -3.19 1.40 4.47
C GLY A 92 -3.57 2.39 5.56
N ARG A 93 -4.54 2.02 6.41
CA ARG A 93 -5.12 2.91 7.43
C ARG A 93 -4.26 2.99 8.68
N LEU A 94 -3.53 1.93 9.01
CA LEU A 94 -2.64 1.86 10.17
C LEU A 94 -1.25 2.46 9.93
N GLU A 95 -1.01 3.06 8.75
CA GLU A 95 0.30 3.43 8.22
C GLU A 95 1.26 2.25 8.04
N LEU A 96 1.78 2.08 6.83
CA LEU A 96 2.65 0.96 6.46
C LEU A 96 3.82 0.79 7.44
N MET A 97 4.47 1.88 7.86
CA MET A 97 5.60 1.80 8.80
C MET A 97 5.21 1.17 10.15
N ALA A 98 4.06 1.52 10.72
CA ALA A 98 3.64 0.94 12.00
C ALA A 98 3.32 -0.56 11.87
N VAL A 99 2.66 -0.97 10.78
CA VAL A 99 2.39 -2.38 10.51
C VAL A 99 3.68 -3.16 10.31
N TYR A 100 4.62 -2.63 9.52
CA TYR A 100 5.88 -3.31 9.28
C TYR A 100 6.77 -3.37 10.52
N VAL A 101 6.76 -2.35 11.39
CA VAL A 101 7.46 -2.38 12.69
C VAL A 101 6.93 -3.50 13.59
N LEU A 102 5.62 -3.76 13.59
CA LEU A 102 5.02 -4.90 14.30
C LEU A 102 5.44 -6.26 13.75
N LEU A 103 5.92 -6.35 12.51
CA LEU A 103 6.45 -7.60 11.95
C LEU A 103 7.92 -7.84 12.34
N ILE A 104 8.59 -6.85 12.95
CA ILE A 104 10.00 -6.97 13.35
C ILE A 104 10.08 -7.61 14.74
N PRO A 105 10.73 -8.78 14.91
CA PRO A 105 10.82 -9.47 16.19
C PRO A 105 11.50 -8.66 17.30
N SER A 106 12.38 -7.71 16.95
CA SER A 106 13.05 -6.84 17.93
C SER A 106 12.09 -5.89 18.63
N PHE A 107 10.97 -5.52 17.99
CA PHE A 107 9.93 -4.71 18.62
C PHE A 107 9.30 -5.43 19.83
N TRP A 108 9.10 -6.74 19.72
CA TRP A 108 8.44 -7.57 20.74
C TRP A 108 9.37 -8.08 21.84
N ARG A 109 10.67 -7.83 21.74
CA ARG A 109 11.69 -8.32 22.68
C ARG A 109 12.09 -7.29 23.74
N SER A 110 11.27 -6.25 23.96
CA SER A 110 11.46 -5.29 25.07
C SER A 110 10.80 -5.78 26.34
#